data_AF-A0A7X7KQ74-F1
#
_entry.id   AF-A0A7X7KQ74-F1
#
_cell.length_a   1.000
_cell.length_b   1.000
_cell.length_c   1.000
_cell.angle_alpha   90.00
_cell.angle_beta   90.00
_cell.angle_gamma   90.00
#
_symmetry.space_group_name_H-M   'P 1'
#
loop_
_entity.id
_entity.type
_entity.pdbx_description
1 polymer ?
#
loop_
_entity_poly.entity_id
_entity_poly.type
_entity_poly.pdbx_seq_one_letter_code
_entity_poly.pdbx_strand_id
1 'polypeptide(L)' 'MDIRSILGRSGERQGERLLRRKGYRIVVRNYRCPPGELDLIALDGTTVVFVEVKTRASDEHADPQDAVT' A
#
# COMPACT_ATOMS: atom_id res chain seq x y z
N MET A 1 11.44 17.24 -9.60
CA MET A 1 11.24 16.13 -8.63
C MET A 1 9.76 16.10 -8.30
N ASP A 2 9.05 15.01 -8.58
CA ASP A 2 7.59 14.97 -8.41
C ASP A 2 7.21 14.73 -6.94
N ILE A 3 6.60 15.75 -6.32
CA ILE A 3 6.16 15.75 -4.92
C ILE A 3 5.16 14.61 -4.65
N ARG A 4 4.31 14.28 -5.62
CA ARG A 4 3.32 13.19 -5.47
C ARG A 4 4.02 11.84 -5.32
N SER A 5 5.08 11.61 -6.08
CA SER A 5 5.88 10.37 -6.00
C SER A 5 6.64 10.21 -4.68
N ILE A 6 7.03 11.32 -4.05
CA ILE A 6 7.72 11.33 -2.74
C ILE A 6 6.70 11.02 -1.64
N LEU A 7 5.53 11.63 -1.73
CA LEU A 7 4.43 11.42 -0.80
C LEU A 7 3.94 9.96 -0.84
N GLY A 8 3.72 9.40 -2.04
CA GLY A 8 3.35 7.99 -2.23
C GLY A 8 4.33 7.03 -1.58
N ARG A 9 5.64 7.17 -1.88
CA ARG A 9 6.70 6.37 -1.25
C ARG A 9 6.76 6.53 0.27
N SER A 10 6.40 7.69 0.79
CA SER A 10 6.31 7.89 2.25
C SER A 10 5.15 7.11 2.86
N GLY A 11 3.99 7.12 2.19
CA GLY A 11 2.84 6.31 2.61
C GLY A 11 3.11 4.82 2.53
N GLU A 12 3.70 4.32 1.44
CA GLU A 12 4.09 2.91 1.31
C GLU A 12 4.94 2.43 2.49
N ARG A 13 5.97 3.23 2.85
CA ARG A 13 6.84 2.94 4.00
C ARG A 13 6.09 2.92 5.33
N GLN A 14 5.10 3.81 5.50
CA GLN A 14 4.26 3.83 6.69
C GLN A 14 3.30 2.64 6.74
N GLY A 15 2.67 2.30 5.62
CA GLY A 15 1.80 1.13 5.46
C GLY A 15 2.55 -0.16 5.77
N GLU A 16 3.74 -0.35 5.20
CA GLU A 16 4.60 -1.48 5.54
C GLU A 16 4.91 -1.53 7.04
N ARG A 17 5.31 -0.42 7.65
CA ARG A 17 5.68 -0.38 9.07
C ARG A 17 4.49 -0.76 9.95
N LEU A 18 3.29 -0.30 9.60
CA LEU A 18 2.06 -0.66 10.28
C LEU A 18 1.78 -2.16 10.17
N LEU A 19 1.85 -2.71 8.95
CA LEU A 19 1.62 -4.14 8.70
C LEU A 19 2.62 -5.01 9.48
N ARG A 20 3.91 -4.67 9.44
CA ARG A 20 4.93 -5.38 10.23
C ARG A 20 4.63 -5.34 11.73
N ARG A 21 4.22 -4.18 12.27
CA ARG A 21 3.83 -4.06 13.68
C ARG A 21 2.59 -4.89 14.03
N LYS A 22 1.69 -5.11 13.08
CA LYS A 22 0.52 -5.98 13.22
C LYS A 22 0.83 -7.48 13.04
N GLY A 23 2.10 -7.86 12.80
CA GLY A 23 2.52 -9.25 12.65
C GLY A 23 2.57 -9.77 11.20
N TYR A 24 2.26 -8.92 10.22
CA TYR A 24 2.33 -9.29 8.81
C TYR A 24 3.80 -9.40 8.37
N ARG A 25 4.09 -10.41 7.56
CA ARG A 25 5.39 -10.56 6.89
C ARG A 25 5.31 -10.00 5.48
N ILE A 26 5.95 -8.86 5.24
CA ILE A 26 6.08 -8.32 3.88
C ILE A 26 6.99 -9.24 3.06
N VAL A 27 6.50 -9.72 1.91
CA VAL A 27 7.23 -10.61 1.00
C VAL A 27 7.68 -9.90 -0.27
N VAL A 28 6.89 -8.96 -0.78
CA VAL A 28 7.22 -8.19 -1.99
C VAL A 28 6.80 -6.73 -1.78
N ARG A 29 7.58 -5.81 -2.37
CA ARG A 29 7.26 -4.38 -2.49
C ARG A 29 7.33 -3.99 -3.97
N ASN A 30 6.51 -3.03 -4.39
CA ASN A 30 6.50 -2.50 -5.76
C ASN A 30 6.43 -3.60 -6.82
N TYR A 31 5.49 -4.53 -6.65
CA TYR A 31 5.31 -5.65 -7.57
C TYR A 31 4.73 -5.14 -8.89
N ARG A 32 5.27 -5.63 -10.01
CA ARG A 32 4.81 -5.28 -11.36
C ARG A 32 4.66 -6.56 -12.17
N CYS A 33 3.54 -6.69 -12.87
CA CYS A 33 3.27 -7.77 -13.80
C CYS A 33 2.51 -7.22 -15.03
N PRO A 34 2.42 -7.96 -16.14
CA PRO A 34 1.72 -7.48 -17.33
C PRO A 34 0.30 -6.93 -17.10
N PRO A 35 -0.54 -7.52 -16.22
CA PRO A 35 -1.88 -6.99 -15.97
C PRO A 35 -1.93 -5.79 -14.99
N GLY A 36 -0.85 -5.45 -14.28
CA GLY A 36 -0.89 -4.35 -13.32
C GLY A 36 0.28 -4.28 -12.33
N GLU A 37 0.07 -3.49 -11.27
CA GLU A 37 1.03 -3.29 -10.19
C GLU A 37 0.35 -3.44 -8.83
N LEU A 38 1.16 -3.75 -7.80
CA LEU A 38 0.75 -3.79 -6.40
C LEU A 38 1.84 -3.17 -5.53
N ASP A 39 1.46 -2.33 -4.57
CA ASP A 39 2.41 -1.68 -3.68
C ASP A 39 3.11 -2.68 -2.75
N LEU A 40 2.34 -3.54 -2.06
CA LEU A 40 2.88 -4.53 -1.13
C LEU A 40 2.15 -5.87 -1.27
N ILE A 41 2.91 -6.95 -1.12
CA ILE A 41 2.39 -8.30 -0.89
C ILE A 41 2.88 -8.76 0.48
N ALA A 42 1.97 -9.24 1.32
CA ALA A 42 2.24 -9.67 2.68
C ALA A 42 1.67 -11.05 2.97
N LEU A 43 2.15 -11.66 4.04
CA LEU A 43 1.63 -12.89 4.61
C LEU A 43 1.11 -12.63 6.02
N ASP A 44 -0.09 -13.13 6.28
CA ASP A 44 -0.73 -13.20 7.60
C ASP A 44 -1.00 -14.68 7.92
N GLY A 45 -0.06 -15.30 8.63
CA GLY A 45 -0.02 -16.77 8.74
C GLY A 45 0.12 -17.43 7.38
N THR A 46 -0.93 -18.14 6.95
CA THR A 46 -1.01 -18.82 5.64
C THR A 46 -1.75 -17.99 4.57
N THR A 47 -2.26 -16.82 4.92
CA THR A 47 -3.04 -15.96 4.02
C THR A 47 -2.11 -15.03 3.25
N VAL A 48 -2.26 -14.99 1.93
CA VAL A 48 -1.63 -13.98 1.07
C VAL A 48 -2.50 -12.73 1.05
N VAL A 49 -1.90 -11.58 1.37
CA VAL A 49 -2.59 -10.30 1.46
C VAL A 49 -1.97 -9.32 0.47
N PHE A 50 -2.76 -8.88 -0.50
CA PHE A 50 -2.40 -7.83 -1.44
C PHE A 50 -2.81 -6.48 -0.86
N VAL A 51 -1.91 -5.50 -0.91
CA VAL A 51 -2.13 -4.19 -0.28
C VAL A 51 -1.78 -3.09 -1.26
N GLU A 52 -2.77 -2.23 -1.49
CA GLU A 52 -2.66 -0.98 -2.23
C GLU A 52 -2.62 0.20 -1.25
N VAL A 53 -1.67 1.12 -1.40
CA VAL A 53 -1.42 2.24 -0.48
C VAL A 53 -1.74 3.57 -1.15
N LYS A 54 -2.89 4.14 -0.79
CA LYS A 54 -3.28 5.49 -1.21
C LYS A 54 -2.86 6.53 -0.18
N THR A 55 -1.93 7.40 -0.56
CA THR A 55 -1.51 8.55 0.26
C THR A 55 -2.22 9.80 -0.21
N ARG A 56 -2.90 10.50 0.71
CA ARG A 56 -3.59 11.77 0.44
C ARG A 56 -2.92 12.92 1.20
N ALA A 57 -2.93 14.10 0.59
CA ALA A 57 -2.37 15.33 1.17
C ALA A 57 -3.41 16.18 1.91
N SER A 58 -4.70 15.91 1.71
CA SER A 58 -5.84 16.59 2.34
C SER A 58 -6.80 15.56 2.93
N ASP A 59 -7.52 15.97 3.98
CA ASP A 59 -8.58 15.20 4.65
C ASP A 59 -9.96 15.43 3.99
N GLU A 60 -10.02 15.86 2.73
CA GLU A 60 -11.29 15.88 2.00
C GLU A 60 -11.68 14.43 1.67
N HIS A 61 -12.74 13.96 2.33
CA HIS A 61 -13.14 12.55 2.32
C HIS A 61 -13.93 12.21 1.04
N ALA A 62 -13.49 11.17 0.34
CA ALA A 62 -14.39 10.22 -0.31
C ALA A 62 -14.24 8.92 0.47
N ASP A 63 -15.33 8.16 0.66
CA ASP A 63 -15.32 7.00 1.56
C ASP A 63 -14.24 5.99 1.10
N PRO A 64 -13.62 5.22 2.01
CA PRO A 64 -12.64 4.19 1.65
C PRO A 64 -13.17 3.21 0.59
N GLN A 65 -14.48 2.97 0.58
CA GLN A 65 -15.18 2.14 -0.40
C GLN A 65 -15.20 2.74 -1.81
N ASP A 66 -15.19 4.07 -1.94
CA ASP A 66 -15.17 4.78 -3.24
C ASP A 66 -13.78 4.75 -3.88
N ALA A 67 -12.76 4.29 -3.14
CA ALA A 67 -11.39 4.16 -3.60
C ALA A 67 -11.04 2.76 -4.12
N VAL A 68 -11.98 1.82 -4.11
CA VAL A 68 -11.82 0.46 -4.65
C VAL A 68 -12.71 0.37 -5.89
N THR A 69 -12.14 0.01 -7.05
CA THR A 69 -12.86 -0.22 -8.31
C THR A 69 -12.65 -1.66 -8.74
#